data_AF-V7PHF7-F1
#
_entry.id   AF-V7PHF7-F1
#
_cell.length_a   1.000
_cell.length_b   1.000
_cell.length_c   1.000
_cell.angle_alpha   90.00
_cell.angle_beta   90.00
_cell.angle_gamma   90.00
#
_symmetry.space_group_name_H-M   'P 1'
#
loop_
_entity.id
_entity.type
_entity.pdbx_description
1 polymer ?
#
loop_
_entity_poly.entity_id
_entity_poly.type
_entity_poly.pdbx_seq_one_letter_code
_entity_poly.pdbx_strand_id
1 'polypeptide(L)'
;MSNSNLNIKLNLRTNYEANKNSKSQILSDSDDEVEAFSIVVNKDGKFYKKLYNFIQSNANYISLIIRSQSVPKNEDAIPKWDYKKSSRKALQKKKEDDKDRENALNTINEIVKNKFSKYSEEHINLYMKEILANPPQEKCSLHDIFFQKNEKKMFIKHNLISYILNFMDFQTLMRFKECSKIDNEVVSLYLRKKLYSLSFKDNEIKTNIHYWKNVINFFFFKAGTLRPIDRTNYSLVFNELEKNKSFCIITKNSMTSNIFISSDYFTENLIKTCNHNNPLPHTCNIKNEIQGSTYFKSENITLTQFISEYFKRLQINDDELMWNLFHFRRRPEFLSLLFLEYIKCMLSVLNKYNGSCIFKKTEYLVNSGHHISHRLWIQMFYEYGYEPTKEKNKVTQKATFQESRFRNKQPSPPLANNNNNRTLYLTIADHYKWDA
;
A
#
# COMPACT_ATOMS: atom_id res chain seq x y z
N MET A 1 -63.01 -0.92 9.69
CA MET A 1 -62.48 -2.30 9.77
C MET A 1 -60.98 -2.23 9.86
N SER A 2 -60.23 -2.68 10.86
CA SER A 2 -60.48 -3.17 12.21
C SER A 2 -59.09 -3.15 12.86
N ASN A 3 -58.92 -2.30 13.86
CA ASN A 3 -57.74 -2.23 14.73
C ASN A 3 -57.68 -3.47 15.62
N SER A 4 -56.61 -4.25 15.54
CA SER A 4 -56.10 -5.04 16.67
C SER A 4 -54.80 -5.75 16.30
N ASN A 5 -53.83 -5.67 17.22
CA ASN A 5 -52.57 -6.44 17.31
C ASN A 5 -51.29 -5.76 16.82
N LEU A 6 -50.98 -4.59 17.39
CA LEU A 6 -49.60 -4.21 17.71
C LEU A 6 -49.55 -3.66 19.15
N ASN A 7 -49.63 -4.56 20.12
CA ASN A 7 -49.33 -4.28 21.52
C ASN A 7 -47.90 -4.78 21.80
N ILE A 8 -46.90 -3.95 21.51
CA ILE A 8 -45.58 -4.08 22.13
C ILE A 8 -45.33 -2.77 22.86
N LYS A 9 -45.42 -2.84 24.18
CA LYS A 9 -45.21 -1.72 25.11
C LYS A 9 -43.87 -1.04 24.82
N LEU A 10 -43.94 0.25 24.51
CA LEU A 10 -42.83 1.18 24.69
C LEU A 10 -42.46 1.22 26.17
N ASN A 11 -41.21 0.85 26.48
CA ASN A 11 -40.49 1.31 27.66
C ASN A 11 -38.99 1.27 27.34
N LEU A 12 -38.53 2.24 26.56
CA LEU A 12 -37.11 2.49 26.28
C LEU A 12 -36.81 4.00 26.37
N ARG A 13 -37.15 4.60 27.51
CA ARG A 13 -36.68 5.94 27.90
C ARG A 13 -36.59 6.04 29.43
N THR A 14 -35.68 5.30 30.04
CA THR A 14 -35.22 5.53 31.44
C THR A 14 -33.93 4.75 31.75
N ASN A 15 -32.92 4.75 30.87
CA ASN A 15 -31.60 4.21 31.25
C ASN A 15 -30.39 4.89 30.56
N TYR A 16 -30.57 6.06 29.94
CA TYR A 16 -29.48 6.74 29.21
C TYR A 16 -28.63 7.71 30.05
N GLU A 17 -28.80 7.78 31.37
CA GLU A 17 -27.97 8.64 32.24
C GLU A 17 -27.23 7.91 33.37
N ALA A 18 -27.23 6.57 33.41
CA ALA A 18 -26.53 5.81 34.45
C ALA A 18 -25.26 5.06 33.98
N ASN A 19 -24.74 5.30 32.76
CA ASN A 19 -23.59 4.54 32.23
C ASN A 19 -22.39 5.39 31.77
N LYS A 20 -22.24 6.60 32.31
CA LYS A 20 -20.95 7.30 32.40
C LYS A 20 -20.31 7.00 33.76
N ASN A 21 -19.94 5.74 34.00
CA ASN A 21 -18.96 5.30 35.01
C ASN A 21 -18.89 3.76 35.09
N SER A 22 -18.84 3.06 33.95
CA SER A 22 -18.31 1.69 33.96
C SER A 22 -16.81 1.77 33.77
N LYS A 23 -16.09 2.00 34.88
CA LYS A 23 -14.74 1.45 35.05
C LYS A 23 -14.80 0.02 34.52
N SER A 24 -13.80 -0.35 33.73
CA SER A 24 -13.45 -1.73 33.38
C SER A 24 -13.98 -2.68 34.45
N GLN A 25 -14.95 -3.53 34.11
CA GLN A 25 -15.27 -4.68 34.94
C GLN A 25 -13.99 -5.49 35.03
N ILE A 26 -13.26 -5.23 36.10
CA ILE A 26 -12.28 -6.14 36.66
C ILE A 26 -13.13 -7.35 37.02
N LEU A 27 -13.16 -8.35 36.13
CA LEU A 27 -13.47 -9.71 36.52
C LEU A 27 -12.47 -10.05 37.61
N SER A 28 -12.91 -9.95 38.86
CA SER A 28 -12.18 -10.43 40.03
C SER A 28 -12.13 -11.95 39.93
N ASP A 29 -11.10 -12.46 39.24
CA ASP A 29 -10.73 -13.87 39.27
C ASP A 29 -10.12 -14.16 40.66
N SER A 30 -10.97 -14.56 41.61
CA SER A 30 -10.59 -14.96 42.97
C SER A 30 -10.34 -16.46 43.13
N ASP A 31 -10.46 -17.27 42.07
CA ASP A 31 -10.36 -18.74 42.15
C ASP A 31 -9.31 -19.33 41.16
N ASP A 32 -8.16 -18.66 41.01
CA ASP A 32 -7.04 -19.21 40.25
C ASP A 32 -6.09 -19.96 41.20
N GLU A 33 -6.39 -21.24 41.47
CA GLU A 33 -5.33 -22.19 41.85
C GLU A 33 -4.28 -22.16 40.74
N VAL A 34 -3.06 -21.75 41.09
CA VAL A 34 -1.92 -21.73 40.17
C VAL A 34 -1.67 -23.17 39.72
N GLU A 35 -2.09 -23.51 38.50
CA GLU A 35 -1.82 -24.81 37.90
C GLU A 35 -0.31 -25.08 38.01
N ALA A 36 0.04 -26.25 38.58
CA ALA A 36 1.43 -26.64 38.77
C ALA A 36 2.19 -26.57 37.43
N PHE A 37 3.41 -26.03 37.47
CA PHE A 37 4.22 -25.84 36.28
C PHE A 37 4.46 -27.20 35.58
N SER A 38 3.92 -27.35 34.37
CA SER A 38 4.07 -28.53 33.53
C SER A 38 4.96 -28.23 32.33
N ILE A 39 5.82 -29.18 31.97
CA ILE A 39 6.68 -29.14 30.78
C ILE A 39 5.87 -29.46 29.50
N VAL A 40 4.65 -29.98 29.64
CA VAL A 40 3.74 -30.32 28.55
C VAL A 40 2.49 -29.46 28.61
N VAL A 41 2.04 -28.94 27.45
CA VAL A 41 0.85 -28.10 27.35
C VAL A 41 -0.40 -28.91 27.65
N ASN A 42 -1.11 -28.56 28.72
CA ASN A 42 -2.40 -29.15 29.04
C ASN A 42 -3.51 -28.39 28.30
N LYS A 43 -3.97 -28.92 27.17
CA LYS A 43 -5.04 -28.31 26.35
C LYS A 43 -6.39 -28.25 27.06
N ASP A 44 -6.61 -29.13 28.04
CA ASP A 44 -7.82 -29.16 28.84
C ASP A 44 -7.74 -28.27 30.08
N GLY A 45 -6.56 -27.73 30.39
CA GLY A 45 -6.29 -26.85 31.52
C GLY A 45 -7.07 -25.53 31.43
N LYS A 46 -7.36 -24.96 32.60
CA LYS A 46 -8.08 -23.68 32.71
C LYS A 46 -7.29 -22.56 32.05
N PHE A 47 -5.95 -22.57 32.19
CA PHE A 47 -5.09 -21.56 31.59
C PHE A 47 -5.09 -21.61 30.06
N TYR A 48 -4.92 -22.79 29.44
CA TYR A 48 -4.99 -22.92 27.97
C TYR A 48 -6.32 -22.41 27.43
N LYS A 49 -7.44 -22.81 28.04
CA LYS A 49 -8.78 -22.37 27.64
C LYS A 49 -8.96 -20.86 27.78
N LYS A 50 -8.50 -20.26 28.89
CA LYS A 50 -8.54 -18.80 29.09
C LYS A 50 -7.68 -18.06 28.05
N LEU A 51 -6.46 -18.52 27.79
CA LEU A 51 -5.55 -17.93 26.82
C LEU A 51 -6.07 -18.08 25.38
N TYR A 52 -6.55 -19.26 25.02
CA TYR A 52 -7.13 -19.56 23.71
C TYR A 52 -8.36 -18.70 23.44
N ASN A 53 -9.29 -18.60 24.40
CA ASN A 53 -10.47 -17.73 24.30
C ASN A 53 -10.09 -16.24 24.23
N PHE A 54 -9.08 -15.81 25.00
CA PHE A 54 -8.59 -14.44 24.94
C PHE A 54 -8.06 -14.09 23.55
N ILE A 55 -7.25 -14.96 22.95
CA ILE A 55 -6.75 -14.78 21.60
C ILE A 55 -7.89 -14.84 20.57
N GLN A 56 -8.81 -15.79 20.72
CA GLN A 56 -9.96 -15.94 19.83
C GLN A 56 -10.93 -14.75 19.89
N SER A 57 -10.99 -14.05 21.03
CA SER A 57 -11.92 -12.92 21.24
C SER A 57 -11.62 -11.70 20.39
N ASN A 58 -10.41 -11.59 19.82
CA ASN A 58 -10.00 -10.44 19.04
C ASN A 58 -9.23 -10.86 17.79
N ALA A 59 -9.80 -10.58 16.63
CA ALA A 59 -9.20 -10.91 15.35
C ALA A 59 -7.84 -10.24 15.12
N ASN A 60 -7.56 -9.10 15.75
CA ASN A 60 -6.22 -8.51 15.70
C ASN A 60 -5.17 -9.44 16.31
N TYR A 61 -5.50 -10.14 17.41
CA TYR A 61 -4.58 -11.10 18.04
C TYR A 61 -4.37 -12.33 17.16
N ILE A 62 -5.44 -12.85 16.57
CA ILE A 62 -5.36 -13.93 15.58
C ILE A 62 -4.50 -13.49 14.38
N SER A 63 -4.66 -12.26 13.90
CA SER A 63 -3.88 -11.71 12.79
C SER A 63 -2.38 -11.60 13.12
N LEU A 64 -2.03 -11.18 14.33
CA LEU A 64 -0.64 -11.10 14.81
C LEU A 64 -0.02 -12.50 14.90
N ILE A 65 -0.76 -13.48 15.40
CA ILE A 65 -0.33 -14.88 15.45
C ILE A 65 -0.10 -15.43 14.04
N ILE A 66 -1.02 -15.24 13.11
CA ILE A 66 -0.82 -15.77 11.75
C ILE A 66 0.34 -15.05 11.04
N ARG A 67 0.54 -13.74 11.28
CA ARG A 67 1.71 -13.01 10.74
C ARG A 67 3.03 -13.51 11.34
N SER A 68 3.03 -13.94 12.60
CA SER A 68 4.20 -14.56 13.22
C SER A 68 4.52 -15.96 12.68
N GLN A 69 3.54 -16.65 12.07
CA GLN A 69 3.65 -18.03 11.57
C GLN A 69 4.15 -18.18 10.13
N SER A 70 4.21 -17.11 9.32
CA SER A 70 4.32 -17.24 7.87
C SER A 70 5.62 -17.90 7.39
N VAL A 71 5.59 -19.22 7.25
CA VAL A 71 6.44 -20.01 6.37
C VAL A 71 5.70 -20.14 5.04
N PRO A 72 6.24 -19.65 3.91
CA PRO A 72 5.69 -20.01 2.61
C PRO A 72 5.95 -21.50 2.37
N LYS A 73 4.91 -22.34 2.45
CA LYS A 73 4.93 -23.77 2.10
C LYS A 73 5.11 -24.07 0.60
N ASN A 74 5.69 -23.17 -0.19
CA ASN A 74 5.94 -23.39 -1.62
C ASN A 74 7.40 -23.03 -1.97
N GLU A 75 8.34 -23.83 -1.48
CA GLU A 75 9.74 -23.79 -1.98
C GLU A 75 9.96 -24.71 -3.20
N ASP A 76 8.99 -25.56 -3.58
CA ASP A 76 9.18 -26.56 -4.64
C ASP A 76 8.77 -26.12 -6.06
N ALA A 77 8.49 -24.84 -6.29
CA ALA A 77 8.10 -24.33 -7.62
C ALA A 77 8.96 -23.17 -8.12
N ILE A 78 10.26 -23.18 -7.82
CA ILE A 78 11.24 -22.30 -8.48
C ILE A 78 11.90 -23.10 -9.62
N PRO A 79 11.61 -22.80 -10.90
CA PRO A 79 12.36 -23.41 -12.00
C PRO A 79 13.82 -22.97 -11.89
N LYS A 80 14.73 -23.94 -11.77
CA LYS A 80 16.18 -23.73 -11.82
C LYS A 80 16.58 -23.16 -13.19
N TRP A 81 16.68 -21.84 -13.33
CA TRP A 81 17.62 -21.23 -14.28
C TRP A 81 18.12 -19.84 -13.84
N ASP A 82 19.44 -19.70 -13.94
CA ASP A 82 20.33 -18.53 -13.86
C ASP A 82 20.24 -17.54 -12.69
N TYR A 83 20.96 -17.92 -11.63
CA TYR A 83 21.47 -17.04 -10.59
C TYR A 83 22.46 -16.03 -11.16
N LYS A 84 22.05 -14.76 -11.27
CA LYS A 84 22.95 -13.61 -10.99
C LYS A 84 22.26 -12.24 -10.86
N LYS A 85 20.97 -12.07 -11.19
CA LYS A 85 20.24 -10.79 -10.99
C LYS A 85 18.98 -10.83 -10.11
N SER A 86 18.43 -12.01 -9.79
CA SER A 86 17.22 -12.15 -8.94
C SER A 86 17.48 -12.28 -7.43
N SER A 87 18.72 -12.44 -6.98
CA SER A 87 19.00 -12.74 -5.57
C SER A 87 18.79 -11.56 -4.61
N ARG A 88 19.09 -10.32 -5.03
CA ARG A 88 18.97 -9.14 -4.13
C ARG A 88 17.51 -8.78 -3.80
N LYS A 89 16.59 -8.88 -4.77
CA LYS A 89 15.16 -8.58 -4.58
C LYS A 89 14.49 -9.61 -3.67
N ALA A 90 14.79 -10.89 -3.87
CA ALA A 90 14.28 -11.96 -3.00
C ALA A 90 14.84 -11.86 -1.58
N LEU A 91 16.12 -11.50 -1.44
CA LEU A 91 16.77 -11.34 -0.14
C LEU A 91 16.25 -10.12 0.64
N GLN A 92 15.99 -8.99 -0.04
CA GLN A 92 15.39 -7.81 0.60
C GLN A 92 13.96 -8.08 1.06
N LYS A 93 13.14 -8.72 0.22
CA LYS A 93 11.78 -9.12 0.59
C LYS A 93 11.77 -10.07 1.78
N LYS A 94 12.68 -11.05 1.80
CA LYS A 94 12.85 -11.96 2.94
C LYS A 94 13.22 -11.23 4.24
N LYS A 95 14.12 -10.24 4.17
CA LYS A 95 14.49 -9.42 5.35
C LYS A 95 13.33 -8.56 5.87
N GLU A 96 12.51 -8.01 4.98
CA GLU A 96 11.31 -7.25 5.38
C GLU A 96 10.26 -8.15 6.01
N ASP A 97 10.01 -9.32 5.42
CA ASP A 97 9.08 -10.32 5.93
C ASP A 97 9.54 -10.87 7.30
N ASP A 98 10.84 -11.10 7.48
CA ASP A 98 11.44 -11.53 8.76
C ASP A 98 11.27 -10.48 9.86
N LYS A 99 11.45 -9.20 9.52
CA LYS A 99 11.27 -8.08 10.46
C LYS A 99 9.80 -7.89 10.85
N ASP A 100 8.88 -8.03 9.90
CA ASP A 100 7.44 -7.95 10.18
C ASP A 100 6.98 -9.08 11.11
N ARG A 101 7.52 -10.28 10.89
CA ARG A 101 7.26 -11.46 11.73
C ARG A 101 7.71 -11.26 13.17
N GLU A 102 8.94 -10.76 13.35
CA GLU A 102 9.50 -10.47 14.68
C GLU A 102 8.69 -9.40 15.41
N ASN A 103 8.33 -8.32 14.71
CA ASN A 103 7.47 -7.27 15.28
C ASN A 103 6.10 -7.81 15.70
N ALA A 104 5.46 -8.64 14.86
CA ALA A 104 4.16 -9.23 15.17
C ALA A 104 4.23 -10.16 16.39
N LEU A 105 5.28 -10.99 16.48
CA LEU A 105 5.53 -11.88 17.61
C LEU A 105 5.78 -11.12 18.91
N ASN A 106 6.61 -10.07 18.87
CA ASN A 106 6.89 -9.23 20.03
C ASN A 106 5.62 -8.53 20.53
N THR A 107 4.82 -7.97 19.61
CA THR A 107 3.58 -7.27 19.95
C THR A 107 2.58 -8.22 20.63
N ILE A 108 2.36 -9.44 20.11
CA ILE A 108 1.42 -10.37 20.73
C ILE A 108 1.93 -10.89 22.08
N ASN A 109 3.23 -11.14 22.21
CA ASN A 109 3.83 -11.57 23.46
C ASN A 109 3.69 -10.50 24.56
N GLU A 110 3.89 -9.22 24.24
CA GLU A 110 3.66 -8.12 25.17
C GLU A 110 2.19 -8.03 25.62
N ILE A 111 1.24 -8.14 24.68
CA ILE A 111 -0.20 -8.12 24.99
C ILE A 111 -0.57 -9.27 25.95
N VAL A 112 -0.08 -10.48 25.67
CA VAL A 112 -0.36 -11.67 26.48
C VAL A 112 0.31 -11.56 27.86
N LYS A 113 1.57 -11.14 27.93
CA LYS A 113 2.28 -10.93 29.20
C LYS A 113 1.58 -9.90 30.09
N ASN A 114 1.11 -8.80 29.50
CA ASN A 114 0.37 -7.76 30.23
C ASN A 114 -0.98 -8.29 30.76
N LYS A 115 -1.67 -9.17 30.03
CA LYS A 115 -2.96 -9.73 30.43
C LYS A 115 -2.83 -10.84 31.47
N PHE A 116 -1.77 -11.66 31.37
CA PHE A 116 -1.55 -12.84 32.20
C PHE A 116 -0.29 -12.69 33.08
N SER A 117 -0.07 -11.50 33.64
CA SER A 117 1.12 -11.15 34.44
C SER A 117 1.30 -11.98 35.72
N LYS A 118 0.26 -12.72 36.15
CA LYS A 118 0.30 -13.65 37.28
C LYS A 118 1.07 -14.95 36.99
N TYR A 119 1.28 -15.30 35.71
CA TYR A 119 1.96 -16.54 35.31
C TYR A 119 3.42 -16.28 34.98
N SER A 120 4.29 -17.29 35.18
CA SER A 120 5.71 -17.16 34.83
C SER A 120 5.88 -17.02 33.31
N GLU A 121 6.92 -16.29 32.90
CA GLU A 121 7.21 -16.06 31.49
C GLU A 121 7.44 -17.37 30.72
N GLU A 122 8.08 -18.35 31.35
CA GLU A 122 8.30 -19.68 30.78
C GLU A 122 6.99 -20.42 30.53
N HIS A 123 6.02 -20.29 31.44
CA HIS A 123 4.69 -20.90 31.31
C HIS A 123 3.90 -20.26 30.17
N ILE A 124 3.90 -18.92 30.08
CA ILE A 124 3.26 -18.21 28.98
C ILE A 124 3.89 -18.60 27.64
N ASN A 125 5.23 -18.66 27.56
CA ASN A 125 5.95 -19.00 26.34
C ASN A 125 5.66 -20.43 25.86
N LEU A 126 5.52 -21.40 26.77
CA LEU A 126 5.17 -22.78 26.46
C LEU A 126 3.79 -22.89 25.79
N TYR A 127 2.77 -22.24 26.38
CA TYR A 127 1.41 -22.27 25.86
C TYR A 127 1.27 -21.42 24.58
N MET A 128 1.99 -20.29 24.50
CA MET A 128 2.05 -19.49 23.27
C MET A 128 2.66 -20.27 22.11
N LYS A 129 3.72 -21.08 22.32
CA LYS A 129 4.27 -21.94 21.26
C LYS A 129 3.22 -22.90 20.68
N GLU A 130 2.34 -23.45 21.51
CA GLU A 130 1.27 -24.33 21.04
C GLU A 130 0.18 -23.58 20.26
N ILE A 131 -0.21 -22.39 20.73
CA ILE A 131 -1.19 -21.56 20.01
C ILE A 131 -0.60 -21.01 18.70
N LEU A 132 0.71 -20.73 18.68
CA LEU A 132 1.46 -20.41 17.47
C LEU A 132 1.59 -21.62 16.53
N ALA A 133 1.49 -22.86 17.00
CA ALA A 133 1.41 -24.02 16.13
C ALA A 133 -0.02 -24.23 15.59
N ASN A 134 -1.03 -23.98 16.43
CA ASN A 134 -2.44 -24.20 16.16
C ASN A 134 -3.28 -22.96 16.54
N PRO A 135 -3.37 -21.95 15.66
CA PRO A 135 -4.03 -20.69 15.97
C PRO A 135 -5.55 -20.88 16.09
N PRO A 136 -6.25 -20.08 16.93
CA PRO A 136 -7.70 -20.11 17.00
C PRO A 136 -8.32 -19.72 15.68
N GLN A 137 -9.37 -20.43 15.27
CA GLN A 137 -10.18 -20.03 14.12
C GLN A 137 -11.11 -18.88 14.52
N GLU A 138 -11.21 -17.88 13.64
CA GLU A 138 -12.19 -16.81 13.75
C GLU A 138 -13.60 -17.42 13.78
N LYS A 139 -14.33 -17.24 14.89
CA LYS A 139 -15.71 -17.74 15.04
C LYS A 139 -16.66 -16.55 14.94
N CYS A 140 -17.17 -16.30 13.74
CA CYS A 140 -18.06 -15.19 13.46
C CYS A 140 -19.33 -15.69 12.79
N SER A 141 -20.48 -15.48 13.43
CA SER A 141 -21.79 -15.89 12.88
C SER A 141 -22.09 -15.26 11.51
N LEU A 142 -21.57 -14.06 11.27
CA LEU A 142 -21.66 -13.39 9.97
C LEU A 142 -20.87 -14.13 8.90
N HIS A 143 -19.71 -14.71 9.24
CA HIS A 143 -18.93 -15.50 8.29
C HIS A 143 -19.65 -16.81 7.95
N ASP A 144 -20.16 -17.50 8.98
CA ASP A 144 -20.85 -18.78 8.84
C ASP A 144 -22.14 -18.68 8.03
N ILE A 145 -22.92 -17.60 8.18
CA ILE A 145 -24.23 -17.42 7.54
C ILE A 145 -24.15 -16.66 6.21
N PHE A 146 -23.28 -15.65 6.14
CA PHE A 146 -23.31 -14.64 5.09
C PHE A 146 -22.15 -14.75 4.10
N PHE A 147 -20.96 -15.16 4.57
CA PHE A 147 -19.74 -15.24 3.75
C PHE A 147 -19.40 -16.66 3.30
N GLN A 148 -20.44 -17.48 3.15
CA GLN A 148 -20.32 -18.83 2.59
C GLN A 148 -19.77 -18.78 1.15
N LYS A 149 -18.79 -19.64 0.88
CA LYS A 149 -18.19 -19.82 -0.44
C LYS A 149 -18.68 -21.13 -1.07
N ASN A 150 -18.88 -21.13 -2.38
CA ASN A 150 -19.13 -22.35 -3.15
C ASN A 150 -17.83 -23.12 -3.40
N GLU A 151 -17.93 -24.28 -4.08
CA GLU A 151 -16.79 -25.13 -4.47
C GLU A 151 -15.72 -24.39 -5.29
N LYS A 152 -16.12 -23.37 -6.05
CA LYS A 152 -15.24 -22.50 -6.83
C LYS A 152 -14.61 -21.37 -6.00
N LYS A 153 -14.74 -21.40 -4.68
CA LYS A 153 -14.30 -20.37 -3.73
C LYS A 153 -14.94 -18.98 -3.95
N MET A 154 -16.11 -18.92 -4.58
CA MET A 154 -16.86 -17.67 -4.78
C MET A 154 -17.94 -17.51 -3.71
N PHE A 155 -18.14 -16.29 -3.23
CA PHE A 155 -19.19 -16.00 -2.26
C PHE A 155 -20.58 -16.18 -2.87
N ILE A 156 -21.39 -17.05 -2.25
CA ILE A 156 -22.74 -17.40 -2.73
C ILE A 156 -23.65 -16.17 -2.73
N LYS A 157 -23.60 -15.36 -1.65
CA LYS A 157 -24.45 -14.18 -1.45
C LYS A 157 -23.80 -12.87 -1.93
N HIS A 158 -22.90 -12.93 -2.90
CA HIS A 158 -22.10 -11.78 -3.38
C HIS A 158 -22.92 -10.50 -3.67
N ASN A 159 -24.10 -10.64 -4.30
CA ASN A 159 -24.94 -9.49 -4.61
C ASN A 159 -25.51 -8.81 -3.36
N LEU A 160 -25.96 -9.60 -2.39
CA LEU A 160 -26.49 -9.10 -1.12
C LEU A 160 -25.38 -8.47 -0.26
N ILE A 161 -24.20 -9.09 -0.23
CA ILE A 161 -23.00 -8.53 0.41
C ILE A 161 -22.69 -7.16 -0.20
N SER A 162 -22.60 -7.08 -1.53
CA SER A 162 -22.33 -5.82 -2.23
C SER A 162 -23.39 -4.76 -1.96
N TYR A 163 -24.65 -5.17 -1.84
CA TYR A 163 -25.78 -4.29 -1.54
C TYR A 163 -25.67 -3.73 -0.12
N ILE A 164 -25.40 -4.56 0.89
CA ILE A 164 -25.23 -4.11 2.27
C ILE A 164 -24.04 -3.15 2.39
N LEU A 165 -22.89 -3.52 1.83
CA LEU A 165 -21.69 -2.68 1.83
C LEU A 165 -21.89 -1.36 1.07
N ASN A 166 -22.92 -1.26 0.22
CA ASN A 166 -23.24 0.03 -0.40
C ASN A 166 -23.72 1.06 0.59
N PHE A 167 -24.42 0.67 1.67
CA PHE A 167 -24.98 1.59 2.66
C PHE A 167 -24.00 1.95 3.76
N MET A 168 -22.84 1.29 3.81
CA MET A 168 -21.80 1.60 4.79
C MET A 168 -21.00 2.82 4.35
N ASP A 169 -20.72 3.69 5.31
CA ASP A 169 -19.78 4.80 5.10
C ASP A 169 -18.34 4.28 5.05
N PHE A 170 -17.43 5.16 4.61
CA PHE A 170 -16.02 4.79 4.46
C PHE A 170 -15.39 4.35 5.79
N GLN A 171 -15.70 5.03 6.90
CA GLN A 171 -15.11 4.72 8.20
C GLN A 171 -15.52 3.32 8.67
N THR A 172 -16.79 2.95 8.50
CA THR A 172 -17.28 1.61 8.81
C THR A 172 -16.64 0.57 7.90
N LEU A 173 -16.52 0.84 6.59
CA LEU A 173 -15.84 -0.08 5.67
C LEU A 173 -14.39 -0.34 6.07
N MET A 174 -13.65 0.69 6.51
CA MET A 174 -12.27 0.53 6.96
C MET A 174 -12.17 -0.29 8.23
N ARG A 175 -12.99 0.03 9.25
CA ARG A 175 -13.06 -0.79 10.47
C ARG A 175 -13.42 -2.23 10.15
N PHE A 176 -14.34 -2.45 9.22
CA PHE A 176 -14.72 -3.78 8.79
C PHE A 176 -13.56 -4.54 8.12
N LYS A 177 -12.70 -3.87 7.32
CA LYS A 177 -11.47 -4.49 6.77
C LYS A 177 -10.48 -4.94 7.86
N GLU A 178 -10.49 -4.30 9.01
CA GLU A 178 -9.61 -4.61 10.14
C GLU A 178 -10.17 -5.75 11.01
N CYS A 179 -11.47 -6.05 10.91
CA CYS A 179 -12.13 -7.05 11.73
C CYS A 179 -11.70 -8.49 11.43
N SER A 180 -11.33 -8.85 10.21
CA SER A 180 -10.80 -10.18 9.89
C SER A 180 -10.22 -10.26 8.48
N LYS A 181 -9.55 -11.39 8.18
CA LYS A 181 -9.10 -11.68 6.80
C LYS A 181 -10.26 -11.82 5.82
N ILE A 182 -11.36 -12.44 6.25
CA ILE A 182 -12.54 -12.66 5.41
C ILE A 182 -13.25 -11.33 5.15
N ASP A 183 -13.40 -10.49 6.17
CA ASP A 183 -14.01 -9.16 6.03
C ASP A 183 -13.18 -8.28 5.07
N ASN A 184 -11.85 -8.33 5.18
CA ASN A 184 -10.95 -7.64 4.26
C ASN A 184 -11.12 -8.12 2.81
N GLU A 185 -11.19 -9.43 2.59
CA GLU A 185 -11.44 -10.02 1.28
C GLU A 185 -12.77 -9.54 0.70
N VAL A 186 -13.83 -9.57 1.52
CA VAL A 186 -15.18 -9.15 1.15
C VAL A 186 -15.24 -7.67 0.75
N VAL A 187 -14.67 -6.79 1.56
CA VAL A 187 -14.62 -5.35 1.23
C VAL A 187 -13.77 -5.12 -0.02
N SER A 188 -12.64 -5.83 -0.17
CA SER A 188 -11.81 -5.73 -1.37
C SER A 188 -12.58 -6.17 -2.63
N LEU A 189 -13.38 -7.22 -2.54
CA LEU A 189 -14.26 -7.69 -3.62
C LEU A 189 -15.31 -6.65 -3.99
N TYR A 190 -15.94 -6.05 -2.98
CA TYR A 190 -16.88 -4.96 -3.15
C TYR A 190 -16.25 -3.74 -3.85
N LEU A 191 -15.06 -3.33 -3.45
CA LEU A 191 -14.32 -2.23 -4.08
C LEU A 191 -13.97 -2.55 -5.54
N ARG A 192 -13.57 -3.79 -5.85
CA ARG A 192 -13.34 -4.25 -7.23
C ARG A 192 -14.61 -4.19 -8.08
N LYS A 193 -15.77 -4.58 -7.52
CA LYS A 193 -17.06 -4.44 -8.19
C LYS A 193 -17.36 -2.97 -8.48
N LYS A 194 -17.02 -2.05 -7.56
CA LYS A 194 -17.17 -0.61 -7.77
C LYS A 194 -16.25 -0.09 -8.86
N LEU A 195 -14.98 -0.50 -8.87
CA LEU A 195 -14.05 -0.18 -9.96
C LEU A 195 -14.58 -0.65 -11.31
N TYR A 196 -15.30 -1.78 -11.35
CA TYR A 196 -15.88 -2.27 -12.59
C TYR A 196 -16.94 -1.34 -13.18
N SER A 197 -17.69 -0.62 -12.33
CA SER A 197 -18.76 0.30 -12.72
C SER A 197 -18.30 1.75 -12.98
N LEU A 198 -17.00 2.04 -12.92
CA LEU A 198 -16.48 3.40 -13.13
C LEU A 198 -16.29 3.72 -14.62
N SER A 199 -16.43 5.01 -14.94
CA SER A 199 -16.52 5.52 -16.31
C SER A 199 -15.23 5.49 -17.13
N PHE A 200 -14.08 5.13 -16.55
CA PHE A 200 -12.84 5.01 -17.33
C PHE A 200 -12.88 3.86 -18.36
N LYS A 201 -13.90 3.00 -18.31
CA LYS A 201 -14.15 1.93 -19.29
C LYS A 201 -15.06 2.34 -20.45
N ASP A 202 -15.82 3.42 -20.28
CA ASP A 202 -16.85 3.83 -21.26
C ASP A 202 -16.22 4.56 -22.46
N ASN A 203 -14.99 5.03 -22.30
CA ASN A 203 -14.19 5.61 -23.37
C ASN A 203 -13.67 4.51 -24.32
N GLU A 204 -13.48 4.83 -25.60
CA GLU A 204 -12.94 3.90 -26.59
C GLU A 204 -11.54 3.39 -26.20
N ILE A 205 -11.41 2.06 -25.98
CA ILE A 205 -10.14 1.42 -25.62
C ILE A 205 -9.55 0.75 -26.86
N LYS A 206 -8.66 1.46 -27.56
CA LYS A 206 -7.92 0.90 -28.71
C LYS A 206 -6.67 0.13 -28.30
N THR A 207 -6.04 0.52 -27.20
CA THR A 207 -4.77 -0.06 -26.70
C THR A 207 -4.69 0.02 -25.18
N ASN A 208 -3.76 -0.75 -24.58
CA ASN A 208 -3.49 -0.71 -23.15
C ASN A 208 -3.10 0.68 -22.64
N ILE A 209 -2.38 1.48 -23.46
CA ILE A 209 -2.00 2.85 -23.07
C ILE A 209 -3.21 3.80 -23.07
N HIS A 210 -4.20 3.61 -23.96
CA HIS A 210 -5.45 4.37 -23.89
C HIS A 210 -6.21 4.07 -22.60
N TYR A 211 -6.33 2.79 -22.24
CA TYR A 211 -6.94 2.41 -20.96
C TYR A 211 -6.20 3.03 -19.77
N TRP A 212 -4.86 2.99 -19.78
CA TRP A 212 -4.05 3.59 -18.74
C TRP A 212 -4.25 5.11 -18.62
N LYS A 213 -4.28 5.81 -19.75
CA LYS A 213 -4.60 7.24 -19.79
C LYS A 213 -5.99 7.54 -19.25
N ASN A 214 -7.01 6.72 -19.55
CA ASN A 214 -8.35 6.88 -19.00
C ASN A 214 -8.38 6.72 -17.47
N VAL A 215 -7.62 5.76 -16.94
CA VAL A 215 -7.48 5.55 -15.50
C VAL A 215 -6.81 6.74 -14.83
N ILE A 216 -5.70 7.24 -15.39
CA ILE A 216 -5.04 8.45 -14.87
C ILE A 216 -6.00 9.65 -14.93
N ASN A 217 -6.68 9.85 -16.06
CA ASN A 217 -7.67 10.91 -16.22
C ASN A 217 -8.75 10.84 -15.14
N PHE A 218 -9.27 9.64 -14.86
CA PHE A 218 -10.27 9.44 -13.83
C PHE A 218 -9.76 9.81 -12.43
N PHE A 219 -8.66 9.20 -11.98
CA PHE A 219 -8.19 9.37 -10.59
C PHE A 219 -7.55 10.73 -10.31
N PHE A 220 -6.89 11.33 -11.31
CA PHE A 220 -6.04 12.51 -11.12
C PHE A 220 -6.60 13.82 -11.71
N PHE A 221 -7.67 13.74 -12.51
CA PHE A 221 -8.26 14.93 -13.14
C PHE A 221 -9.78 15.02 -13.00
N LYS A 222 -10.53 13.91 -13.13
CA LYS A 222 -12.00 13.92 -13.03
C LYS A 222 -12.49 13.78 -11.59
N ALA A 223 -12.17 12.69 -10.92
CA ALA A 223 -12.68 12.37 -9.59
C ALA A 223 -11.90 13.12 -8.48
N GLY A 224 -10.61 13.33 -8.69
CA GLY A 224 -9.78 14.13 -7.80
C GLY A 224 -8.74 14.91 -8.59
N THR A 225 -8.17 15.91 -7.94
CA THR A 225 -7.01 16.69 -8.39
C THR A 225 -5.94 16.62 -7.32
N LEU A 226 -4.68 16.78 -7.71
CA LEU A 226 -3.58 16.82 -6.75
C LEU A 226 -3.20 18.28 -6.45
N ARG A 227 -2.85 18.55 -5.19
CA ARG A 227 -2.20 19.78 -4.75
C ARG A 227 -0.76 19.53 -4.31
N PRO A 228 0.16 20.48 -4.51
CA PRO A 228 1.51 20.38 -3.95
C PRO A 228 1.45 20.27 -2.42
N ILE A 229 2.40 19.54 -1.83
CA ILE A 229 2.54 19.52 -0.36
C ILE A 229 3.00 20.91 0.11
N ASP A 230 2.43 21.36 1.23
CA ASP A 230 2.90 22.57 1.90
C ASP A 230 4.35 22.43 2.38
N ARG A 231 5.24 23.25 1.82
CA ARG A 231 6.68 23.23 2.13
C ARG A 231 7.09 24.14 3.27
N THR A 232 6.20 25.00 3.77
CA THR A 232 6.54 25.86 4.91
C THR A 232 6.79 25.05 6.18
N ASN A 233 6.12 23.91 6.33
CA ASN A 233 6.27 23.01 7.48
C ASN A 233 7.16 21.80 7.16
N TYR A 234 7.81 21.78 6.00
CA TYR A 234 8.66 20.66 5.59
C TYR A 234 10.09 20.90 6.07
N SER A 235 10.53 20.13 7.07
CA SER A 235 11.78 20.36 7.82
C SER A 235 13.01 20.64 6.95
N LEU A 236 13.20 19.87 5.88
CA LEU A 236 14.33 20.02 4.97
C LEU A 236 14.32 21.39 4.25
N VAL A 237 13.16 21.84 3.79
CA VAL A 237 13.00 23.14 3.09
C VAL A 237 13.04 24.28 4.09
N PHE A 238 12.35 24.13 5.22
CA PHE A 238 12.32 25.10 6.31
C PHE A 238 13.74 25.43 6.80
N ASN A 239 14.57 24.41 7.03
CA ASN A 239 15.95 24.62 7.48
C ASN A 239 16.80 25.41 6.48
N GLU A 240 16.61 25.21 5.18
CA GLU A 240 17.31 26.01 4.16
C GLU A 240 16.75 27.43 4.04
N LEU A 241 15.43 27.61 4.19
CA LEU A 241 14.82 28.93 4.25
C LEU A 241 15.35 29.72 5.46
N GLU A 242 15.45 29.12 6.65
CA GLU A 242 16.01 29.78 7.83
C GLU A 242 17.45 30.27 7.62
N LYS A 243 18.29 29.48 6.92
CA LYS A 243 19.65 29.91 6.56
C LYS A 243 19.66 31.14 5.65
N ASN A 244 18.65 31.28 4.80
CA ASN A 244 18.57 32.37 3.83
C ASN A 244 17.96 33.66 4.41
N LYS A 245 17.32 33.60 5.60
CA LYS A 245 16.72 34.79 6.25
C LYS A 245 17.71 35.90 6.55
N SER A 246 18.98 35.57 6.78
CA SER A 246 20.02 36.57 7.00
C SER A 246 20.32 37.40 5.74
N PHE A 247 19.95 36.89 4.56
CA PHE A 247 20.23 37.52 3.28
C PHE A 247 19.00 38.21 2.68
N CYS A 248 17.80 37.60 2.78
CA CYS A 248 16.59 38.10 2.13
C CYS A 248 15.33 37.88 2.97
N ILE A 249 14.35 38.78 2.80
CA ILE A 249 13.03 38.66 3.44
C ILE A 249 12.22 37.58 2.71
N ILE A 250 11.81 36.56 3.46
CA ILE A 250 11.05 35.44 2.90
C ILE A 250 9.57 35.82 2.86
N THR A 251 9.04 36.05 1.66
CA THR A 251 7.62 36.37 1.46
C THR A 251 6.88 35.20 0.81
N LYS A 252 5.58 35.06 1.09
CA LYS A 252 4.76 34.02 0.45
C LYS A 252 4.68 34.20 -1.07
N ASN A 253 4.75 35.44 -1.55
CA ASN A 253 4.68 35.76 -2.98
C ASN A 253 5.91 35.26 -3.74
N SER A 254 7.04 35.11 -3.06
CA SER A 254 8.27 34.62 -3.67
C SER A 254 8.40 33.09 -3.62
N MET A 255 7.38 32.40 -3.08
CA MET A 255 7.25 30.96 -3.07
C MET A 255 6.24 30.50 -4.13
N THR A 256 6.64 29.53 -4.94
CA THR A 256 5.77 28.90 -5.96
C THR A 256 5.80 27.39 -5.80
N SER A 257 4.63 26.77 -5.88
CA SER A 257 4.49 25.31 -5.78
C SER A 257 3.58 24.81 -6.89
N ASN A 258 4.03 23.80 -7.62
CA ASN A 258 3.31 23.21 -8.74
C ASN A 258 3.33 21.69 -8.65
N ILE A 259 2.29 21.06 -9.21
CA ILE A 259 2.22 19.62 -9.32
C ILE A 259 1.84 19.21 -10.72
N PHE A 260 2.53 18.21 -11.24
CA PHE A 260 2.35 17.71 -12.60
C PHE A 260 2.24 16.20 -12.60
N ILE A 261 1.29 15.68 -13.38
CA ILE A 261 1.04 14.26 -13.55
C ILE A 261 1.39 13.90 -15.00
N SER A 262 2.27 12.92 -15.19
CA SER A 262 2.64 12.44 -16.53
C SER A 262 2.75 10.93 -16.60
N SER A 263 2.55 10.39 -17.81
CA SER A 263 2.77 8.98 -18.16
C SER A 263 4.11 8.75 -18.87
N ASP A 264 5.04 9.70 -18.79
CA ASP A 264 6.36 9.63 -19.41
C ASP A 264 7.39 8.99 -18.47
N TYR A 265 8.43 8.46 -19.08
CA TYR A 265 9.61 7.97 -18.36
C TYR A 265 10.51 9.13 -17.99
N PHE A 266 10.87 9.21 -16.70
CA PHE A 266 11.90 10.12 -16.25
C PHE A 266 12.97 9.42 -15.43
N THR A 267 14.24 9.71 -15.77
CA THR A 267 15.41 9.27 -15.02
C THR A 267 15.71 10.23 -13.86
N GLU A 268 16.48 9.75 -12.89
CA GLU A 268 16.95 10.55 -11.75
C GLU A 268 17.72 11.81 -12.17
N ASN A 269 18.48 11.73 -13.25
CA ASN A 269 19.25 12.87 -13.77
C ASN A 269 18.34 13.97 -14.33
N LEU A 270 17.17 13.60 -14.88
CA LEU A 270 16.18 14.57 -15.33
C LEU A 270 15.59 15.34 -14.15
N ILE A 271 15.49 14.72 -12.96
CA ILE A 271 14.94 15.38 -11.76
C ILE A 271 15.82 16.53 -11.30
N LYS A 272 17.14 16.42 -11.42
CA LYS A 272 18.09 17.50 -11.07
C LYS A 272 18.01 18.67 -12.04
N THR A 273 17.76 18.38 -13.32
CA THR A 273 17.88 19.33 -14.42
C THR A 273 16.55 19.92 -14.89
N CYS A 274 15.44 19.53 -14.26
CA CYS A 274 14.10 19.95 -14.65
C CYS A 274 13.63 21.23 -13.94
N ASN A 275 13.92 22.40 -14.52
CA ASN A 275 13.49 23.68 -13.96
C ASN A 275 12.12 24.16 -14.48
N HIS A 276 11.46 23.37 -15.33
CA HIS A 276 10.20 23.76 -15.95
C HIS A 276 8.99 23.38 -15.08
N ASN A 277 7.98 24.25 -15.03
CA ASN A 277 6.74 24.01 -14.26
C ASN A 277 5.98 22.77 -14.74
N ASN A 278 6.08 22.47 -16.04
CA ASN A 278 5.58 21.25 -16.65
C ASN A 278 6.79 20.38 -17.07
N PRO A 279 7.25 19.47 -16.19
CA PRO A 279 8.38 18.60 -16.49
C PRO A 279 8.04 17.65 -17.64
N LEU A 280 8.76 17.75 -18.75
CA LEU A 280 8.76 16.76 -19.84
C LEU A 280 10.20 16.32 -20.11
N PRO A 281 10.46 15.06 -20.52
CA PRO A 281 11.84 14.58 -20.67
C PRO A 281 12.72 15.43 -21.59
N HIS A 282 12.13 16.00 -22.66
CA HIS A 282 12.83 16.87 -23.61
C HIS A 282 13.01 18.32 -23.11
N THR A 283 12.33 18.72 -22.04
CA THR A 283 12.48 20.05 -21.42
C THR A 283 13.58 20.12 -20.37
N CYS A 284 14.11 18.96 -19.96
CA CYS A 284 15.20 18.87 -19.00
C CYS A 284 16.54 19.01 -19.72
N ASN A 285 17.36 19.99 -19.32
CA ASN A 285 18.66 20.24 -19.92
C ASN A 285 19.72 20.32 -18.82
N ILE A 286 20.83 19.59 -19.00
CA ILE A 286 21.97 19.58 -18.07
C ILE A 286 22.53 21.00 -17.86
N LYS A 287 22.48 21.85 -18.89
CA LYS A 287 22.91 23.25 -18.79
C LYS A 287 22.08 24.09 -17.80
N ASN A 288 20.89 23.62 -17.44
CA ASN A 288 20.00 24.30 -16.51
C ASN A 288 20.16 23.79 -15.07
N GLU A 289 21.14 22.92 -14.78
CA GLU A 289 21.39 22.49 -13.42
C GLU A 289 21.74 23.67 -12.52
N ILE A 290 21.02 23.80 -11.41
CA ILE A 290 21.21 24.89 -10.46
C ILE A 290 22.42 24.56 -9.61
N GLN A 291 23.39 25.47 -9.56
CA GLN A 291 24.57 25.32 -8.71
C GLN A 291 24.27 25.79 -7.29
N GLY A 292 24.64 24.98 -6.29
CA GLY A 292 24.41 25.28 -4.89
C GLY A 292 24.62 24.09 -3.97
N SER A 293 24.28 24.25 -2.70
CA SER A 293 24.21 23.13 -1.75
C SER A 293 23.08 22.21 -2.18
N THR A 294 23.38 20.93 -2.42
CA THR A 294 22.40 19.96 -2.93
C THR A 294 22.13 18.84 -1.94
N TYR A 295 20.87 18.41 -1.90
CA TYR A 295 20.44 17.16 -1.28
C TYR A 295 19.73 16.33 -2.34
N PHE A 296 20.08 15.05 -2.44
CA PHE A 296 19.47 14.12 -3.37
C PHE A 296 19.27 12.78 -2.70
N LYS A 297 18.02 12.31 -2.64
CA LYS A 297 17.65 11.00 -2.10
C LYS A 297 16.71 10.29 -3.07
N SER A 298 17.00 9.04 -3.36
CA SER A 298 16.18 8.21 -4.23
C SER A 298 16.01 6.83 -3.60
N GLU A 299 14.76 6.42 -3.37
CA GLU A 299 14.45 5.15 -2.71
C GLU A 299 13.26 4.45 -3.36
N ASN A 300 13.29 3.12 -3.33
CA ASN A 300 12.11 2.33 -3.67
C ASN A 300 11.14 2.40 -2.49
N ILE A 301 9.86 2.59 -2.80
CA ILE A 301 8.79 2.67 -1.80
C ILE A 301 7.82 1.50 -1.99
N THR A 302 7.06 1.20 -0.94
CA THR A 302 5.98 0.20 -1.02
C THR A 302 4.74 0.78 -1.71
N LEU A 303 3.84 -0.10 -2.17
CA LEU A 303 2.53 0.32 -2.69
C LEU A 303 1.76 1.18 -1.68
N THR A 304 1.81 0.83 -0.40
CA THR A 304 1.14 1.58 0.66
C THR A 304 1.73 2.98 0.81
N GLN A 305 3.06 3.12 0.75
CA GLN A 305 3.73 4.42 0.77
C GLN A 305 3.38 5.24 -0.48
N PHE A 306 3.32 4.62 -1.66
CA PHE A 306 2.89 5.28 -2.90
C PHE A 306 1.47 5.84 -2.79
N ILE A 307 0.52 5.03 -2.29
CA ILE A 307 -0.86 5.47 -2.07
C ILE A 307 -0.95 6.54 -0.98
N SER A 308 -0.13 6.47 0.06
CA SER A 308 -0.05 7.52 1.07
C SER A 308 0.42 8.85 0.48
N GLU A 309 1.43 8.84 -0.39
CA GLU A 309 1.91 10.05 -1.08
C GLU A 309 0.86 10.62 -2.05
N TYR A 310 0.05 9.77 -2.68
CA TYR A 310 -1.13 10.19 -3.45
C TYR A 310 -2.20 10.83 -2.54
N PHE A 311 -2.56 10.17 -1.45
CA PHE A 311 -3.57 10.65 -0.49
C PHE A 311 -3.21 12.00 0.12
N LYS A 312 -1.95 12.21 0.53
CA LYS A 312 -1.45 13.49 1.09
C LYS A 312 -1.73 14.71 0.20
N ARG A 313 -1.85 14.49 -1.11
CA ARG A 313 -2.00 15.55 -2.12
C ARG A 313 -3.42 15.62 -2.68
N LEU A 314 -4.27 14.67 -2.35
CA LEU A 314 -5.55 14.48 -3.01
C LEU A 314 -6.59 15.50 -2.55
N GLN A 315 -7.17 16.20 -3.52
CA GLN A 315 -8.39 16.98 -3.37
C GLN A 315 -9.49 16.34 -4.21
N ILE A 316 -10.69 16.16 -3.65
CA ILE A 316 -11.83 15.64 -4.40
C ILE A 316 -12.48 16.77 -5.20
N ASN A 317 -12.76 16.51 -6.48
CA ASN A 317 -13.50 17.43 -7.32
C ASN A 317 -15.01 17.35 -7.02
N ASP A 318 -15.67 18.50 -7.01
CA ASP A 318 -17.11 18.61 -6.84
C ASP A 318 -17.84 18.43 -8.17
N ASP A 319 -17.90 17.19 -8.66
CA ASP A 319 -18.67 16.86 -9.85
C ASP A 319 -19.85 15.97 -9.46
N GLU A 320 -21.04 16.58 -9.38
CA GLU A 320 -22.27 15.88 -9.05
C GLU A 320 -22.51 14.70 -10.00
N LEU A 321 -22.31 14.84 -11.32
CA LEU A 321 -22.54 13.74 -12.26
C LEU A 321 -21.62 12.54 -11.99
N MET A 322 -20.38 12.80 -11.56
CA MET A 322 -19.42 11.76 -11.19
C MET A 322 -19.74 11.09 -9.84
N TRP A 323 -20.35 11.82 -8.90
CA TRP A 323 -20.60 11.35 -7.53
C TRP A 323 -22.09 11.13 -7.19
N ASN A 324 -23.01 11.33 -8.13
CA ASN A 324 -24.47 11.28 -7.94
C ASN A 324 -24.98 9.93 -7.42
N LEU A 325 -24.24 8.85 -7.70
CA LEU A 325 -24.56 7.53 -7.15
C LEU A 325 -24.02 7.30 -5.73
N PHE A 326 -23.19 8.23 -5.20
CA PHE A 326 -22.26 7.99 -4.10
C PHE A 326 -21.90 9.23 -3.23
N HIS A 327 -22.85 10.11 -2.88
CA HIS A 327 -22.56 11.35 -2.12
C HIS A 327 -21.72 11.15 -0.83
N PHE A 328 -21.98 10.09 -0.05
CA PHE A 328 -21.21 9.76 1.17
C PHE A 328 -19.78 9.26 0.90
N ARG A 329 -19.42 9.05 -0.37
CA ARG A 329 -18.13 8.52 -0.81
C ARG A 329 -17.24 9.56 -1.47
N ARG A 330 -17.69 10.81 -1.49
CA ARG A 330 -16.92 12.00 -1.91
C ARG A 330 -15.89 12.35 -0.85
N ARG A 331 -14.95 11.44 -0.61
CA ARG A 331 -13.90 11.57 0.41
C ARG A 331 -12.56 11.13 -0.16
N PRO A 332 -11.46 11.87 0.10
CA PRO A 332 -10.13 11.50 -0.35
C PRO A 332 -9.76 10.06 0.01
N GLU A 333 -10.13 9.62 1.21
CA GLU A 333 -9.81 8.30 1.71
C GLU A 333 -10.46 7.19 0.89
N PHE A 334 -11.73 7.37 0.46
CA PHE A 334 -12.43 6.39 -0.36
C PHE A 334 -11.83 6.31 -1.76
N LEU A 335 -11.50 7.44 -2.38
CA LEU A 335 -10.87 7.47 -3.70
C LEU A 335 -9.46 6.86 -3.68
N SER A 336 -8.67 7.14 -2.63
CA SER A 336 -7.36 6.50 -2.43
C SER A 336 -7.47 4.99 -2.21
N LEU A 337 -8.51 4.53 -1.49
CA LEU A 337 -8.76 3.09 -1.31
C LEU A 337 -9.15 2.40 -2.62
N LEU A 338 -9.99 3.05 -3.44
CA LEU A 338 -10.31 2.55 -4.79
C LEU A 338 -9.04 2.48 -5.66
N PHE A 339 -8.20 3.51 -5.62
CA PHE A 339 -6.96 3.52 -6.39
C PHE A 339 -5.99 2.42 -5.94
N LEU A 340 -5.88 2.18 -4.63
CA LEU A 340 -5.12 1.07 -4.07
C LEU A 340 -5.62 -0.28 -4.59
N GLU A 341 -6.93 -0.54 -4.53
CA GLU A 341 -7.49 -1.81 -5.02
C GLU A 341 -7.33 -1.96 -6.54
N TYR A 342 -7.38 -0.86 -7.31
CA TYR A 342 -7.09 -0.87 -8.74
C TYR A 342 -5.64 -1.32 -9.00
N ILE A 343 -4.65 -0.73 -8.31
CA ILE A 343 -3.25 -1.12 -8.48
C ILE A 343 -3.03 -2.56 -8.03
N LYS A 344 -3.66 -3.03 -6.94
CA LYS A 344 -3.62 -4.45 -6.54
C LYS A 344 -4.14 -5.38 -7.64
N CYS A 345 -5.23 -5.01 -8.33
CA CYS A 345 -5.70 -5.76 -9.49
C CYS A 345 -4.64 -5.81 -10.59
N MET A 346 -4.02 -4.68 -10.93
CA MET A 346 -2.93 -4.61 -11.92
C MET A 346 -1.74 -5.49 -11.54
N LEU A 347 -1.34 -5.49 -10.26
CA LEU A 347 -0.25 -6.32 -9.74
C LEU A 347 -0.58 -7.82 -9.78
N SER A 348 -1.84 -8.20 -9.52
CA SER A 348 -2.27 -9.60 -9.60
C SER A 348 -2.11 -10.16 -11.02
N VAL A 349 -2.31 -9.31 -12.04
CA VAL A 349 -2.05 -9.67 -13.44
C VAL A 349 -0.54 -9.83 -13.69
N LEU A 350 0.31 -8.93 -13.19
CA LEU A 350 1.77 -9.06 -13.36
C LEU A 350 2.30 -10.36 -12.77
N ASN A 351 1.85 -10.73 -11.59
CA ASN A 351 2.27 -11.95 -10.91
C ASN A 351 1.95 -13.21 -11.75
N LYS A 352 0.89 -13.17 -12.57
CA LYS A 352 0.52 -14.27 -13.47
C LYS A 352 1.43 -14.34 -14.71
N TYR A 353 2.01 -13.23 -15.13
CA TYR A 353 2.77 -13.11 -16.39
C TYR A 353 4.24 -12.71 -16.18
N ASN A 354 4.81 -12.96 -14.99
CA ASN A 354 6.20 -12.65 -14.64
C ASN A 354 6.62 -11.19 -14.91
N GLY A 355 5.69 -10.27 -14.79
CA GLY A 355 5.97 -8.84 -14.93
C GLY A 355 6.50 -8.23 -13.62
N SER A 356 6.87 -6.95 -13.69
CA SER A 356 7.56 -6.24 -12.61
C SER A 356 6.90 -4.89 -12.37
N CYS A 357 6.72 -4.51 -11.10
CA CYS A 357 6.25 -3.18 -10.75
C CYS A 357 7.15 -2.57 -9.69
N ILE A 358 7.64 -1.35 -9.96
CA ILE A 358 8.51 -0.62 -9.04
C ILE A 358 7.85 0.71 -8.72
N PHE A 359 7.78 1.03 -7.42
CA PHE A 359 7.40 2.35 -6.95
C PHE A 359 8.63 3.04 -6.40
N LYS A 360 8.80 4.32 -6.71
CA LYS A 360 9.99 5.08 -6.38
C LYS A 360 9.64 6.46 -5.88
N LYS A 361 10.37 6.92 -4.87
CA LYS A 361 10.34 8.30 -4.38
C LYS A 361 11.72 8.90 -4.60
N THR A 362 11.77 10.02 -5.29
CA THR A 362 12.99 10.80 -5.47
C THR A 362 12.78 12.21 -4.96
N GLU A 363 13.66 12.64 -4.07
CA GLU A 363 13.67 13.95 -3.45
C GLU A 363 14.96 14.66 -3.81
N TYR A 364 14.83 15.88 -4.29
CA TYR A 364 15.95 16.75 -4.64
C TYR A 364 15.72 18.14 -4.06
N LEU A 365 16.74 18.70 -3.42
CA LEU A 365 16.79 20.07 -2.95
C LEU A 365 18.08 20.70 -3.46
N VAL A 366 18.00 21.95 -3.87
CA VAL A 366 19.16 22.79 -4.13
C VAL A 366 18.93 24.18 -3.56
N ASN A 367 19.95 24.72 -2.89
CA ASN A 367 19.98 26.07 -2.35
C ASN A 367 21.21 26.81 -2.89
N SER A 368 21.00 27.88 -3.66
CA SER A 368 22.04 28.78 -4.16
C SER A 368 22.18 30.08 -3.34
N GLY A 369 21.50 30.16 -2.20
CA GLY A 369 21.43 31.32 -1.30
C GLY A 369 20.29 32.29 -1.63
N HIS A 370 20.14 32.67 -2.91
CA HIS A 370 19.06 33.54 -3.41
C HIS A 370 17.93 32.76 -4.09
N HIS A 371 18.08 31.45 -4.23
CA HIS A 371 17.09 30.58 -4.84
C HIS A 371 17.12 29.20 -4.18
N ILE A 372 15.94 28.66 -3.89
CA ILE A 372 15.75 27.28 -3.44
C ILE A 372 14.82 26.58 -4.42
N SER A 373 15.23 25.40 -4.89
CA SER A 373 14.36 24.46 -5.62
C SER A 373 14.25 23.16 -4.85
N HIS A 374 13.02 22.73 -4.55
CA HIS A 374 12.72 21.42 -3.96
C HIS A 374 11.80 20.63 -4.87
N ARG A 375 12.10 19.35 -5.10
CA ARG A 375 11.36 18.47 -5.99
C ARG A 375 11.11 17.14 -5.31
N LEU A 376 9.86 16.73 -5.27
CA LEU A 376 9.40 15.41 -4.83
C LEU A 376 8.74 14.70 -5.99
N TRP A 377 9.36 13.64 -6.49
CA TRP A 377 8.84 12.86 -7.60
C TRP A 377 8.46 11.47 -7.10
N ILE A 378 7.20 11.11 -7.29
CA ILE A 378 6.66 9.81 -6.93
C ILE A 378 6.32 9.09 -8.23
N GLN A 379 7.01 7.97 -8.48
CA GLN A 379 6.95 7.28 -9.76
C GLN A 379 6.49 5.83 -9.60
N MET A 380 5.71 5.36 -10.57
CA MET A 380 5.33 3.95 -10.75
C MET A 380 5.81 3.48 -12.13
N PHE A 381 6.50 2.36 -12.14
CA PHE A 381 7.00 1.66 -13.33
C PHE A 381 6.31 0.30 -13.42
N TYR A 382 5.35 0.13 -14.31
CA TYR A 382 4.60 -1.12 -14.49
C TYR A 382 5.05 -1.82 -15.77
N GLU A 383 5.88 -2.85 -15.64
CA GLU A 383 6.51 -3.57 -16.74
C GLU A 383 5.79 -4.91 -16.99
N TYR A 384 5.34 -5.14 -18.23
CA TYR A 384 4.62 -6.33 -18.65
C TYR A 384 5.08 -6.83 -20.02
N GLY A 385 4.72 -8.08 -20.36
CA GLY A 385 5.06 -8.68 -21.66
C GLY A 385 6.41 -9.38 -21.69
N TYR A 386 6.88 -9.93 -20.56
CA TYR A 386 8.07 -10.78 -20.56
C TYR A 386 7.79 -12.06 -21.36
N GLU A 387 8.17 -12.07 -22.65
CA GLU A 387 8.30 -13.30 -23.41
C GLU A 387 9.69 -13.88 -23.12
N PRO A 388 9.81 -15.07 -22.50
CA PRO A 388 11.09 -15.73 -22.43
C PRO A 388 11.48 -16.10 -23.87
N THR A 389 12.40 -15.34 -24.46
CA THR A 389 13.05 -15.72 -25.71
C THR A 389 13.70 -17.07 -25.48
N LYS A 390 13.11 -18.13 -26.02
CA LYS A 390 13.80 -19.41 -26.19
C LYS A 390 14.99 -19.10 -27.09
N GLU A 391 16.19 -19.03 -26.51
CA GLU A 391 17.44 -18.86 -27.26
C GLU A 391 17.53 -19.97 -28.31
N LYS A 392 17.18 -19.63 -29.54
CA LYS A 392 17.58 -20.39 -30.71
C LYS A 392 18.87 -19.81 -31.23
N ASN A 393 19.87 -20.68 -31.23
CA ASN A 393 21.03 -20.74 -32.11
C ASN A 393 22.38 -20.47 -31.42
N LYS A 394 22.95 -21.59 -30.98
CA LYS A 394 24.37 -21.91 -31.16
C LYS A 394 24.84 -21.40 -32.53
N VAL A 395 25.73 -20.42 -32.53
CA VAL A 395 26.71 -20.27 -33.61
C VAL A 395 28.08 -20.26 -32.96
N THR A 396 28.70 -21.43 -33.01
CA THR A 396 30.14 -21.64 -32.96
C THR A 396 30.81 -20.73 -33.99
N GLN A 397 31.68 -19.82 -33.55
CA GLN A 397 32.82 -19.42 -34.37
C GLN A 397 34.08 -19.38 -33.52
N LYS A 398 35.01 -20.25 -33.94
CA LYS A 398 36.37 -20.43 -33.45
C LYS A 398 37.15 -19.13 -33.56
N ALA A 399 38.07 -18.96 -32.62
CA ALA A 399 39.13 -17.97 -32.67
C ALA A 399 39.89 -18.00 -34.01
N THR A 400 40.20 -16.82 -34.54
CA THR A 400 41.41 -16.61 -35.32
C THR A 400 41.92 -15.20 -35.01
N PHE A 401 43.08 -15.15 -34.39
CA PHE A 401 43.91 -13.96 -34.24
C PHE A 401 44.31 -13.45 -35.64
N GLN A 402 44.15 -12.14 -35.88
CA GLN A 402 45.10 -11.37 -36.69
C GLN A 402 44.94 -9.88 -36.37
N GLU A 403 46.03 -9.28 -35.91
CA GLU A 403 46.21 -7.84 -35.74
C GLU A 403 46.26 -7.13 -37.10
N SER A 404 45.56 -6.00 -37.24
CA SER A 404 46.10 -4.79 -37.87
C SER A 404 45.10 -3.62 -37.87
N ARG A 405 45.47 -2.58 -37.12
CA ARG A 405 45.54 -1.15 -37.48
C ARG A 405 44.31 -0.41 -38.07
N PHE A 406 43.96 0.66 -37.33
CA PHE A 406 43.37 1.94 -37.72
C PHE A 406 41.99 1.95 -38.41
N ARG A 407 40.96 2.39 -37.68
CA ARG A 407 39.87 3.21 -38.22
C ARG A 407 39.13 4.00 -37.13
N ASN A 408 38.78 5.23 -37.51
CA ASN A 408 38.13 6.27 -36.72
C ASN A 408 36.91 5.78 -35.94
N LYS A 409 36.88 6.08 -34.63
CA LYS A 409 35.71 5.87 -33.75
C LYS A 409 34.64 6.92 -34.08
N GLN A 410 33.71 6.56 -34.96
CA GLN A 410 32.35 7.08 -34.85
C GLN A 410 31.67 6.46 -33.62
N PRO A 411 30.81 7.18 -32.90
CA PRO A 411 30.07 6.61 -31.79
C PRO A 411 29.10 5.56 -32.34
N SER A 412 29.29 4.31 -31.91
CA SER A 412 28.35 3.22 -32.12
C SER A 412 26.93 3.66 -31.74
N PRO A 413 25.89 3.35 -32.54
CA PRO A 413 24.52 3.58 -32.14
C PRO A 413 24.24 2.79 -30.85
N PRO A 414 23.38 3.30 -29.95
CA PRO A 414 23.08 2.62 -28.70
C PRO A 414 22.55 1.22 -29.03
N LEU A 415 23.13 0.20 -28.38
CA LEU A 415 22.67 -1.19 -28.45
C LEU A 415 21.15 -1.21 -28.31
N ALA A 416 20.47 -1.61 -29.38
CA ALA A 416 19.05 -1.90 -29.37
C ALA A 416 18.83 -3.02 -28.34
N ASN A 417 18.33 -2.63 -27.17
CA ASN A 417 17.99 -3.55 -26.11
C ASN A 417 16.72 -4.28 -26.57
N ASN A 418 16.90 -5.44 -27.19
CA ASN A 418 15.85 -6.28 -27.79
C ASN A 418 14.96 -6.98 -26.72
N ASN A 419 14.63 -6.26 -25.64
CA ASN A 419 13.63 -6.69 -24.68
C ASN A 419 12.30 -6.07 -25.06
N ASN A 420 11.37 -6.88 -25.56
CA ASN A 420 9.98 -6.53 -25.86
C ASN A 420 9.15 -6.20 -24.59
N ASN A 421 9.77 -5.67 -23.54
CA ASN A 421 9.09 -5.28 -22.32
C ASN A 421 8.30 -4.00 -22.58
N ARG A 422 6.99 -4.06 -22.38
CA ARG A 422 6.12 -2.88 -22.44
C ARG A 422 6.02 -2.30 -21.03
N THR A 423 6.17 -0.99 -20.90
CA THR A 423 6.13 -0.32 -19.60
C THR A 423 5.08 0.78 -19.59
N LEU A 424 4.23 0.80 -18.56
CA LEU A 424 3.36 1.93 -18.24
C LEU A 424 4.03 2.75 -17.14
N TYR A 425 4.10 4.06 -17.34
CA TYR A 425 4.66 5.00 -16.38
C TYR A 425 3.57 5.85 -15.77
N LEU A 426 3.78 6.25 -14.53
CA LEU A 426 3.05 7.33 -13.86
C LEU A 426 4.04 8.07 -12.99
N THR A 427 4.13 9.38 -13.19
CA THR A 427 4.98 10.29 -12.43
C THR A 427 4.09 11.38 -11.83
N ILE A 428 4.16 11.55 -10.51
CA ILE A 428 3.63 12.69 -9.78
C ILE A 428 4.84 13.56 -9.42
N ALA A 429 5.01 14.67 -10.12
CA ALA A 429 6.09 15.61 -9.92
C ALA A 429 5.59 16.82 -9.13
N ASP A 430 6.00 16.95 -7.87
CA ASP A 430 5.64 18.02 -6.94
C ASP A 430 6.87 18.93 -6.78
N HIS A 431 6.78 20.14 -7.33
CA HIS A 431 7.86 21.11 -7.40
C HIS A 431 7.55 22.28 -6.49
N TYR A 432 8.57 22.75 -5.79
CA TYR A 432 8.57 23.96 -4.99
C TYR A 432 9.78 24.80 -5.35
N LYS A 433 9.58 26.10 -5.42
CA LYS A 433 10.60 27.09 -5.72
C LYS A 433 10.41 28.29 -4.81
N TRP A 434 11.51 28.78 -4.26
CA TRP A 434 11.61 30.08 -3.62
C TRP A 434 12.67 30.90 -4.34
N ASP A 435 12.33 32.12 -4.70
CA ASP A 435 13.25 33.14 -5.18
C ASP A 435 13.31 34.27 -4.15
N ALA A 436 14.47 34.89 -3.99
CA ALA A 436 14.68 36.06 -3.12
C ALA A 436 14.05 37.35 -3.66
#